data_AF-A0A7L1ZNS8-F1
#
_entry.id   AF-A0A7L1ZNS8-F1
#
_cell.length_a   1.000
_cell.length_b   1.000
_cell.length_c   1.000
_cell.angle_alpha   90.00
_cell.angle_beta   90.00
_cell.angle_gamma   90.00
#
_symmetry.space_group_name_H-M   'P 1'
#
loop_
_entity.id
_entity.type
_entity.pdbx_description
1 polymer ?
#
loop_
_entity_poly.entity_id
_entity_poly.type
_entity_poly.pdbx_seq_one_letter_code
_entity_poly.pdbx_strand_id
1 'polypeptide(L)' 'GSASSQSMRKFSCVTLSTKQLNIQNLVSYEKQQVPTDAIMFITTKGIKICVCANQRWVQTAIKRIDGRRAAK' A
#
# COMPACT_ATOMS: atom_id res chain seq x y z
N GLY A 1 -19.07 -1.35 -30.11
CA GLY A 1 -19.15 -0.66 -28.81
C GLY A 1 -17.76 -0.23 -28.39
N SER A 2 -17.62 0.85 -27.63
CA SER A 2 -16.34 1.40 -27.18
C SER A 2 -15.81 0.68 -25.95
N ALA A 3 -14.60 0.12 -26.02
CA ALA A 3 -13.90 -0.42 -24.86
C ALA A 3 -13.22 0.72 -24.08
N SER A 4 -13.91 1.23 -23.05
CA SER A 4 -13.33 2.23 -22.14
C SER A 4 -12.20 1.61 -21.31
N SER A 5 -10.96 1.80 -21.76
CA SER A 5 -9.76 1.47 -20.98
C SER A 5 -9.63 2.41 -19.78
N GLN A 6 -10.38 2.11 -18.71
CA GLN A 6 -10.19 2.75 -17.42
C GLN A 6 -8.83 2.31 -16.88
N SER A 7 -7.84 3.19 -16.97
CA SER A 7 -6.50 2.97 -16.42
C SER A 7 -6.63 2.54 -14.96
N MET A 8 -6.22 1.30 -14.66
CA MET A 8 -6.36 0.72 -13.34
C MET A 8 -5.51 1.52 -12.35
N ARG A 9 -6.18 2.30 -11.49
CA ARG A 9 -5.55 2.91 -10.32
C ARG A 9 -5.02 1.77 -9.43
N LYS A 10 -3.70 1.55 -9.45
CA LYS A 10 -3.02 0.74 -8.42
C LYS A 10 -3.29 1.38 -7.06
N PHE A 11 -3.31 0.58 -5.98
CA PHE A 11 -3.60 1.05 -4.62
C PHE A 11 -2.64 0.49 -3.55
N SER A 12 -2.50 1.26 -2.46
CA SER A 12 -1.93 0.96 -1.12
C SER A 12 -2.28 2.21 -0.22
N CYS A 13 -1.81 2.58 0.98
CA CYS A 13 -0.82 2.12 1.96
C CYS A 13 0.12 3.24 2.54
N VAL A 14 0.13 4.50 2.02
CA VAL A 14 1.02 5.61 2.45
C VAL A 14 0.93 5.92 3.94
N THR A 15 2.05 6.42 4.45
CA THR A 15 2.09 7.28 5.63
C THR A 15 1.40 8.62 5.34
N LEU A 16 0.17 8.79 5.81
CA LEU A 16 -0.48 10.11 5.91
C LEU A 16 0.18 10.93 7.03
N SER A 17 0.27 12.26 6.87
CA SER A 17 0.70 13.14 7.96
C SER A 17 -0.36 13.19 9.06
N THR A 18 0.01 12.78 10.28
CA THR A 18 -0.79 12.98 11.49
C THR A 18 -0.59 14.36 12.12
N LYS A 19 0.42 15.13 11.69
CA LYS A 19 0.69 16.49 12.17
C LYS A 19 -0.31 17.46 11.54
N GLN A 20 -1.04 18.20 12.38
CA GLN A 20 -1.87 19.32 11.97
C GLN A 20 -1.02 20.40 11.28
N LEU A 21 -1.45 20.83 10.10
CA LEU A 21 -0.81 21.89 9.32
C LEU A 21 -1.46 23.24 9.67
N ASN A 22 -0.69 24.34 9.62
CA ASN A 22 -1.28 25.68 9.73
C ASN A 22 -2.06 25.99 8.44
N ILE A 23 -3.37 26.20 8.56
CA ILE A 23 -4.27 26.52 7.45
C ILE A 23 -3.85 27.77 6.68
N GLN A 24 -3.22 28.75 7.34
CA GLN A 24 -2.71 29.98 6.72
C GLN A 24 -1.61 29.72 5.69
N ASN A 25 -0.98 28.53 5.71
CA ASN A 25 0.11 28.15 4.82
C ASN A 25 -0.37 27.23 3.67
N LEU A 26 -1.69 27.02 3.50
CA LEU A 26 -2.25 26.12 2.49
C LEU A 26 -2.96 26.92 1.39
N VAL A 27 -2.54 26.73 0.14
CA VAL A 27 -3.02 27.50 -1.03
C VAL A 27 -4.03 26.74 -1.88
N SER A 28 -3.92 25.41 -1.95
CA SER A 28 -4.82 24.53 -2.72
C SER A 28 -4.80 23.10 -2.16
N TYR A 29 -5.66 22.21 -2.69
CA TYR A 29 -5.67 20.79 -2.34
C TYR A 29 -6.12 19.93 -3.52
N GLU A 30 -5.64 18.68 -3.57
CA GLU A 30 -6.08 17.66 -4.53
C GLU A 30 -6.61 16.40 -3.82
N LYS A 31 -7.64 15.76 -4.41
CA LYS A 31 -8.19 14.49 -3.90
C LYS A 31 -7.43 13.29 -4.50
N GLN A 32 -6.19 13.14 -4.07
CA GLN A 32 -5.27 12.06 -4.44
C GLN A 32 -5.81 10.67 -4.03
N GLN A 33 -5.94 9.75 -5.01
CA GLN A 33 -6.42 8.36 -4.84
C GLN A 33 -5.32 7.37 -5.30
N VAL A 34 -4.18 7.36 -4.60
CA VAL A 34 -2.90 6.85 -5.11
C VAL A 34 -2.54 5.41 -4.64
N PRO A 35 -1.61 4.73 -5.35
CA PRO A 35 -0.70 3.71 -4.81
C PRO A 35 0.52 4.37 -4.15
N THR A 36 0.93 3.79 -3.02
CA THR A 36 0.94 4.56 -1.78
C THR A 36 1.62 3.60 -0.78
N ASP A 37 2.96 3.51 -0.79
CA ASP A 37 3.76 2.26 -0.65
C ASP A 37 3.58 1.34 0.59
N ALA A 38 3.07 0.12 0.38
CA ALA A 38 2.93 -0.92 1.39
C ALA A 38 2.90 -2.36 0.82
N ILE A 39 3.22 -3.33 1.67
CA ILE A 39 3.03 -4.77 1.44
C ILE A 39 1.72 -5.20 2.09
N MET A 40 0.87 -5.93 1.36
CA MET A 40 -0.35 -6.52 1.89
C MET A 40 -0.14 -8.01 2.17
N PHE A 41 0.12 -8.36 3.43
CA PHE A 41 0.14 -9.76 3.85
C PHE A 41 -1.28 -10.33 3.93
N ILE A 42 -1.45 -11.57 3.49
CA ILE A 42 -2.70 -12.33 3.64
C ILE A 42 -2.43 -13.49 4.59
N THR A 43 -3.13 -13.51 5.71
CA THR A 43 -3.03 -14.58 6.72
C THR A 43 -3.71 -15.87 6.24
N THR A 44 -3.44 -17.00 6.91
CA THR A 44 -4.17 -18.26 6.70
C THR A 44 -5.67 -18.18 6.98
N LYS A 45 -6.12 -17.15 7.72
CA LYS A 45 -7.54 -16.84 7.96
C LYS A 45 -8.12 -15.84 6.94
N GLY A 46 -7.41 -15.55 5.84
CA GLY A 46 -7.83 -14.60 4.80
C GLY A 46 -7.70 -13.11 5.15
N ILE A 47 -7.40 -12.78 6.42
CA ILE A 47 -7.23 -11.39 6.88
C ILE A 47 -6.07 -10.73 6.12
N LYS A 48 -6.34 -9.55 5.55
CA LYS A 48 -5.37 -8.68 4.86
C LYS A 48 -4.76 -7.68 5.84
N ILE A 49 -3.44 -7.56 5.85
CA ILE A 49 -2.70 -6.64 6.74
C ILE A 49 -1.74 -5.82 5.88
N CYS A 50 -1.96 -4.51 5.82
CA CYS A 50 -1.10 -3.58 5.07
C CYS A 50 -0.01 -3.02 6.00
N VAL A 51 1.25 -3.11 5.56
CA VAL A 51 2.42 -2.67 6.34
C VAL A 51 3.47 -2.01 5.46
N CYS A 52 4.16 -0.99 5.97
CA CYS A 52 5.17 -0.24 5.22
C CYS A 52 6.30 -1.17 4.77
N ALA A 53 6.62 -1.17 3.47
CA ALA A 53 7.55 -2.12 2.85
C ALA A 53 9.00 -2.04 3.40
N ASN A 54 9.35 -0.91 4.02
CA ASN A 54 10.67 -0.60 4.56
C ASN A 54 10.99 -1.26 5.93
N GLN A 55 10.00 -1.86 6.62
CA GLN A 55 10.24 -2.44 7.94
C GLN A 55 11.01 -3.76 7.82
N ARG A 56 12.12 -3.91 8.57
CA ARG A 56 13.04 -5.08 8.46
C ARG A 56 12.32 -6.44 8.58
N TRP A 57 11.33 -6.55 9.47
CA TRP A 57 10.57 -7.79 9.66
C TRP A 57 9.68 -8.15 8.46
N VAL A 58 9.19 -7.15 7.70
CA VAL A 58 8.38 -7.35 6.49
C VAL A 58 9.21 -8.05 5.41
N GLN A 59 10.46 -7.61 5.22
CA GLN A 59 11.40 -8.23 4.29
C GLN A 59 11.74 -9.67 4.71
N THR A 60 11.91 -9.94 6.00
CA THR A 60 12.08 -11.31 6.53
C THR A 60 10.83 -12.18 6.32
N ALA A 61 9.64 -11.61 6.50
CA ALA A 61 8.37 -12.32 6.30
C ALA A 61 8.13 -12.67 4.82
N ILE A 62 8.42 -11.76 3.87
CA ILE A 62 8.39 -12.01 2.42
C ILE A 62 9.29 -13.21 2.08
N LYS A 63 10.58 -13.13 2.41
CA LYS A 63 11.56 -14.21 2.14
C LYS A 63 11.09 -15.58 2.69
N ARG A 64 10.49 -15.59 3.89
CA ARG A 64 9.97 -16.82 4.51
C ARG A 64 8.69 -17.35 3.84
N ILE A 65 7.86 -16.49 3.26
CA ILE A 65 6.66 -16.88 2.52
C ILE A 65 7.03 -17.42 1.13
N ASP A 66 7.94 -16.75 0.41
CA ASP A 66 8.31 -17.16 -0.93
C ASP A 66 9.21 -18.42 -0.93
N GLY A 67 10.10 -18.58 0.05
CA GLY A 67 10.81 -19.85 0.27
C GLY A 67 9.88 -21.04 0.55
N ARG A 68 8.72 -20.81 1.18
CA ARG A 68 7.67 -21.83 1.37
C ARG A 68 6.83 -22.12 0.12
N ARG A 69 6.86 -21.23 -0.88
CA ARG A 69 6.21 -21.41 -2.18
C ARG A 69 7.13 -22.15 -3.17
N ALA A 70 8.42 -21.84 -3.16
CA ALA A 70 9.41 -22.49 -4.03
C ALA A 70 9.79 -23.92 -3.58
N ALA A 71 9.42 -24.32 -2.35
CA ALA A 71 9.58 -25.68 -1.82
C ALA A 71 8.28 -26.50 -1.88
N LYS A 72 7.41 -26.21 -2.86
CA LYS A 72 6.14 -26.88 -3.15
C LYS A 72 5.97 -27.10 -4.64
#